data_AF-A0A5C3QEX4-F1
#
_entry.id   AF-A0A5C3QEX4-F1
#
_cell.length_a   1.000
_cell.length_b   1.000
_cell.length_c   1.000
_cell.angle_alpha   90.00
_cell.angle_beta   90.00
_cell.angle_gamma   90.00
#
_symmetry.space_group_name_H-M   'P 1'
#
loop_
_entity.id
_entity.type
_entity.pdbx_description
1 polymer ?
#
loop_
_entity_poly.entity_id
_entity_poly.type
_entity_poly.pdbx_seq_one_letter_code
_entity_poly.pdbx_strand_id
1 'polypeptide(L)'
;MSDLASGVASNTGLLGWDPALLRMSAEDRDLDFRATADAVNAICSGARRLQEYHVYGEPPELEECLALFPQEPTPLPLSLRIESEFIMFPEIPEHVFTHPKPNLQMLLMQYCEAPWETRLPLTHGQSPFPDLRALYILQAGRPSAQFLKSLLTFAPQLQVLHLDKSIPNDLTYLDPVSDRPIQLSQLKHFTVWTTLAEHPSSIPGFLYLPRFGQLCPPTNQ
;
A
#
# COMPACT_ATOMS: atom_id res chain seq x y z
N MET A 1 6.38 -3.62 -59.93
CA MET A 1 6.71 -4.24 -58.63
C MET A 1 7.27 -3.13 -57.78
N SER A 2 6.52 -2.78 -56.74
CA SER A 2 6.51 -1.51 -56.04
C SER A 2 6.94 -1.73 -54.60
N ASP A 3 8.11 -1.20 -54.23
CA ASP A 3 8.56 -1.13 -52.85
C ASP A 3 8.25 0.27 -52.30
N LEU A 4 7.18 0.32 -51.52
CA LEU A 4 6.82 1.43 -50.64
C LEU A 4 7.61 1.27 -49.34
N ALA A 5 8.75 1.97 -49.23
CA ALA A 5 9.41 2.18 -47.95
C ALA A 5 8.61 3.24 -47.15
N SER A 6 7.66 2.77 -46.34
CA SER A 6 6.93 3.58 -45.37
C SER A 6 7.84 3.88 -44.18
N GLY A 7 8.08 5.16 -43.93
CA GLY A 7 8.78 5.65 -42.75
C GLY A 7 8.05 5.29 -41.46
N VAL A 8 8.79 4.75 -40.51
CA VAL A 8 8.39 4.69 -39.10
C VAL A 8 8.98 5.93 -38.45
N ALA A 9 8.16 6.97 -38.33
CA ALA A 9 8.42 8.08 -37.44
C ALA A 9 8.19 7.56 -36.01
N SER A 10 9.27 7.47 -35.22
CA SER A 10 9.19 7.22 -33.78
C SER A 10 8.43 8.38 -33.13
N ASN A 11 7.20 8.10 -32.71
CA ASN A 11 6.36 9.01 -31.96
C ASN A 11 6.82 9.03 -30.49
N THR A 12 7.99 9.63 -30.23
CA THR A 12 8.46 9.95 -28.88
C THR A 12 7.87 11.29 -28.48
N GLY A 13 6.64 11.26 -27.97
CA GLY A 13 5.96 12.47 -27.53
C GLY A 13 4.85 12.14 -26.56
N LEU A 14 5.20 11.98 -25.27
CA LEU A 14 4.35 12.29 -24.11
C LEU A 14 5.01 11.77 -22.82
N LEU A 15 6.16 12.33 -22.46
CA LEU A 15 6.64 12.49 -21.09
C LEU A 15 7.75 13.53 -21.22
N GLY A 16 7.46 14.78 -20.86
CA GLY A 16 8.42 15.88 -20.89
C GLY A 16 9.46 15.70 -19.79
N TRP A 17 10.33 14.71 -19.95
CA TRP A 17 11.51 14.52 -19.12
C TRP A 17 12.61 15.34 -19.76
N ASP A 18 12.99 16.45 -19.11
CA ASP A 18 14.12 17.25 -19.55
C ASP A 18 15.41 16.44 -19.35
N PRO A 19 16.15 16.08 -20.42
CA PRO A 19 17.43 15.37 -20.29
C PRO A 19 18.50 16.18 -19.53
N ALA A 20 18.28 17.47 -19.28
CA ALA A 20 19.15 18.30 -18.44
C ALA A 20 19.14 17.85 -16.96
N LEU A 21 18.06 17.24 -16.46
CA LEU A 21 18.00 16.70 -15.09
C LEU A 21 18.93 15.50 -14.90
N LEU A 22 19.22 14.74 -15.97
CA LEU A 22 20.20 13.66 -15.96
C LEU A 22 21.66 14.15 -15.94
N ARG A 23 21.90 15.45 -16.20
CA ARG A 23 23.23 16.08 -16.20
C ARG A 23 23.55 16.85 -14.91
N MET A 24 22.69 16.79 -13.90
CA MET A 24 23.08 17.25 -12.57
C MET A 24 24.23 16.39 -12.06
N SER A 25 25.30 17.05 -11.65
CA SER A 25 26.43 16.37 -11.01
C SER A 25 25.91 15.65 -9.75
N ALA A 26 26.57 14.58 -9.32
CA ALA A 26 26.19 13.90 -8.08
C ALA A 26 26.14 14.88 -6.89
N GLU A 27 27.01 15.90 -6.90
CA GLU A 27 27.07 16.97 -5.90
C GLU A 27 25.82 17.88 -5.93
N ASP A 28 25.28 18.17 -7.12
CA ASP A 28 24.03 18.96 -7.25
C ASP A 28 22.80 18.16 -6.81
N ARG A 29 22.80 16.84 -7.04
CA ARG A 29 21.74 15.94 -6.53
C ARG A 29 21.78 15.84 -5.01
N ASP A 30 22.97 15.74 -4.44
CA ASP A 30 23.16 15.71 -2.97
C ASP A 30 22.69 17.01 -2.29
N LEU A 31 22.89 18.16 -2.93
CA LEU A 31 22.45 19.46 -2.42
C LEU A 31 20.93 19.61 -2.45
N ASP A 32 20.29 19.21 -3.55
CA ASP A 32 18.83 19.26 -3.70
C ASP A 32 18.14 18.25 -2.77
N PHE A 33 18.76 17.07 -2.60
CA PHE A 33 18.30 16.06 -1.66
C PHE A 33 18.37 16.57 -0.21
N ARG A 34 19.49 17.17 0.22
CA ARG A 34 19.60 17.74 1.58
C ARG A 34 18.57 18.82 1.85
N ALA A 35 18.34 19.72 0.89
CA ALA A 35 17.31 20.76 1.03
C ALA A 35 15.91 20.14 1.16
N THR A 36 15.63 19.08 0.40
CA THR A 36 14.38 18.31 0.48
C THR A 36 14.26 17.58 1.83
N ALA A 37 15.32 16.94 2.29
CA ALA A 37 15.37 16.24 3.57
C ALA A 37 15.16 17.19 4.74
N ASP A 38 15.77 18.38 4.72
CA ASP A 38 15.57 19.42 5.73
C ASP A 38 14.13 19.95 5.71
N ALA A 39 13.53 20.12 4.53
CA ALA A 39 12.13 20.53 4.39
C ALA A 39 11.16 19.45 4.90
N VAL A 40 11.37 18.18 4.52
CA VAL A 40 10.59 17.04 5.02
C VAL A 40 10.75 16.93 6.53
N ASN A 41 11.98 17.02 7.05
CA ASN A 41 12.23 17.00 8.47
C ASN A 41 11.56 18.19 9.19
N ALA A 42 11.53 19.40 8.62
CA ALA A 42 10.81 20.54 9.21
C ALA A 42 9.29 20.32 9.26
N ILE A 43 8.72 19.70 8.23
CA ILE A 43 7.29 19.35 8.16
C ILE A 43 6.96 18.22 9.15
N CYS A 44 7.82 17.20 9.22
CA CYS A 44 7.69 16.02 10.07
C CYS A 44 8.00 16.30 11.55
N SER A 45 9.01 17.10 11.87
CA SER A 45 9.30 17.53 13.25
C SER A 45 8.27 18.54 13.78
N GLY A 46 7.63 19.28 12.88
CA GLY A 46 6.46 20.13 13.17
C GLY A 46 5.12 19.39 13.19
N ALA A 47 5.10 18.04 13.23
CA ALA A 47 4.01 17.08 12.93
C ALA A 47 2.61 17.28 13.54
N ARG A 48 2.30 18.42 14.15
CA ARG A 48 0.92 18.81 14.50
C ARG A 48 0.06 19.19 13.29
N ARG A 49 0.53 19.04 12.05
CA ARG A 49 -0.24 19.43 10.85
C ARG A 49 -0.16 18.47 9.67
N LEU A 50 0.69 17.43 9.73
CA LEU A 50 0.84 16.50 8.62
C LEU A 50 -0.44 15.64 8.49
N GLN A 51 -1.22 15.89 7.43
CA GLN A 51 -2.44 15.14 7.13
C GLN A 51 -2.24 14.13 6.00
N GLU A 52 -1.30 14.40 5.10
CA GLU A 52 -1.02 13.54 3.95
C GLU A 52 0.48 13.35 3.86
N TYR A 53 0.91 12.09 3.78
CA TYR A 53 2.31 11.74 3.57
C TYR A 53 2.41 10.80 2.39
N HIS A 54 2.80 11.35 1.24
CA HIS A 54 2.91 10.61 -0.01
C HIS A 54 4.38 10.66 -0.44
N VAL A 55 4.98 9.50 -0.58
CA VAL A 55 6.37 9.35 -1.03
C VAL A 55 6.41 8.39 -2.21
N TYR A 56 7.10 8.84 -3.25
CA TYR A 56 7.31 8.11 -4.49
C TYR A 56 8.74 8.37 -4.97
N GLY A 57 9.44 7.31 -5.39
CA GLY A 57 10.79 7.44 -5.92
C GLY A 57 11.49 6.10 -6.11
N GLU A 58 12.79 6.16 -6.36
CA GLU A 58 13.65 4.98 -6.38
C GLU A 58 13.85 4.44 -4.96
N PRO A 59 14.15 3.13 -4.77
CA PRO A 59 14.36 2.53 -3.45
C PRO A 59 15.25 3.33 -2.49
N PRO A 60 16.46 3.80 -2.88
CA PRO A 60 17.32 4.55 -1.94
C PRO A 60 16.71 5.89 -1.52
N GLU A 61 16.14 6.64 -2.46
CA GLU A 61 15.48 7.93 -2.17
C GLU A 61 14.26 7.73 -1.27
N LEU A 62 13.52 6.65 -1.49
CA LEU A 62 12.35 6.29 -0.70
C LEU A 62 12.75 5.92 0.72
N GLU A 63 13.79 5.10 0.90
CA GLU A 63 14.32 4.73 2.22
C GLU A 63 14.77 5.96 3.00
N GLU A 64 15.51 6.87 2.37
CA GLU A 64 15.96 8.11 3.00
C GLU A 64 14.78 9.02 3.38
N CYS A 65 13.76 9.17 2.51
CA CYS A 65 12.55 9.92 2.84
C CYS A 65 11.79 9.27 4.00
N LEU A 66 11.63 7.95 4.00
CA LEU A 66 10.93 7.22 5.06
C LEU A 66 11.67 7.28 6.39
N ALA A 67 13.00 7.38 6.39
CA ALA A 67 13.79 7.59 7.59
C ALA A 67 13.47 8.93 8.29
N LEU A 68 12.98 9.93 7.54
CA LEU A 68 12.53 11.23 8.05
C LEU A 68 11.09 11.21 8.57
N PHE A 69 10.36 10.12 8.37
CA PHE A 69 9.01 9.99 8.92
C PHE A 69 9.07 10.04 10.45
N PRO A 70 8.15 10.75 11.14
CA PRO A 70 8.23 10.92 12.59
C PRO A 70 8.29 9.58 13.33
N GLN A 71 9.26 9.45 14.25
CA GLN A 71 9.40 8.31 15.16
C GLN A 71 8.54 8.47 16.44
N GLU A 72 7.58 9.39 16.41
CA GLU A 72 6.61 9.63 17.46
C GLU A 72 5.19 9.31 16.95
N PRO A 73 4.20 9.12 17.83
CA PRO A 73 2.81 8.97 17.42
C PRO A 73 2.36 10.12 16.51
N THR A 74 1.78 9.77 15.37
CA THR A 74 1.31 10.71 14.35
C THR A 74 -0.22 10.64 14.29
N PRO A 75 -0.94 11.42 15.12
CA PRO A 75 -2.39 11.28 15.20
C PRO A 75 -3.14 11.91 14.04
N LEU A 76 -2.52 12.78 13.23
CA LEU A 76 -3.19 13.60 12.22
C LEU A 76 -3.20 13.07 10.78
N PRO A 77 -2.25 12.23 10.33
CA PRO A 77 -2.28 11.70 8.98
C PRO A 77 -3.61 11.01 8.69
N LEU A 78 -4.27 11.46 7.63
CA LEU A 78 -5.46 10.91 7.02
C LEU A 78 -5.09 9.95 5.89
N SER A 79 -3.96 10.21 5.21
CA SER A 79 -3.49 9.44 4.07
C SER A 79 -1.99 9.18 4.15
N LEU A 80 -1.61 7.91 3.97
CA LEU A 80 -0.23 7.46 3.84
C LEU A 80 -0.09 6.67 2.53
N ARG A 81 0.78 7.15 1.63
CA ARG A 81 1.06 6.53 0.33
C ARG A 81 2.56 6.32 0.19
N ILE A 82 2.96 5.09 -0.09
CA ILE A 82 4.36 4.70 -0.22
C ILE A 82 4.48 3.89 -1.51
N GLU A 83 5.17 4.42 -2.50
CA GLU A 83 5.20 3.88 -3.86
C GLU A 83 6.65 3.84 -4.36
N SER A 84 7.14 2.68 -4.78
CA SER A 84 8.45 2.56 -5.44
C SER A 84 8.27 2.55 -6.96
N GLU A 85 9.18 3.17 -7.70
CA GLU A 85 9.19 3.11 -9.17
C GLU A 85 9.58 1.72 -9.70
N PHE A 86 10.41 0.99 -8.96
CA PHE A 86 10.96 -0.30 -9.38
C PHE A 86 10.36 -1.46 -8.58
N ILE A 87 10.40 -2.67 -9.17
CA ILE A 87 9.99 -3.92 -8.51
C ILE A 87 11.03 -4.41 -7.48
N MET A 88 12.04 -3.59 -7.18
CA MET A 88 12.85 -3.78 -5.98
C MET A 88 12.00 -3.26 -4.83
N PHE A 89 11.70 -4.11 -3.86
CA PHE A 89 10.85 -3.77 -2.73
C PHE A 89 11.71 -3.09 -1.65
N PRO A 90 11.78 -1.74 -1.56
CA PRO A 90 12.43 -1.08 -0.44
C PRO A 90 11.76 -1.51 0.86
N GLU A 91 12.57 -1.70 1.89
CA GLU A 91 12.09 -2.02 3.22
C GLU A 91 11.52 -0.75 3.86
N ILE A 92 10.25 -0.78 4.23
CA ILE A 92 9.64 0.35 4.95
C ILE A 92 10.08 0.27 6.41
N PRO A 93 10.68 1.34 6.99
CA PRO A 93 11.09 1.36 8.37
C PRO A 93 9.94 1.02 9.35
N GLU A 94 10.25 0.25 10.40
CA GLU A 94 9.25 -0.23 11.36
C GLU A 94 8.43 0.89 12.01
N HIS A 95 9.03 2.04 12.33
CA HIS A 95 8.34 3.17 12.99
C HIS A 95 7.19 3.75 12.17
N VAL A 96 7.23 3.58 10.84
CA VAL A 96 6.15 3.98 9.92
C VAL A 96 4.87 3.17 10.19
N PHE A 97 4.97 1.95 10.75
CA PHE A 97 3.83 1.09 11.05
C PHE A 97 3.58 0.88 12.55
N THR A 98 4.62 0.89 13.38
CA THR A 98 4.50 0.53 14.80
C THR A 98 3.86 1.61 15.67
N HIS A 99 3.97 2.89 15.31
CA HIS A 99 3.31 3.97 16.05
C HIS A 99 1.84 4.14 15.65
N PRO A 100 0.91 4.31 16.62
CA PRO A 100 -0.51 4.52 16.34
C PRO A 100 -0.77 5.74 15.45
N LYS A 101 -1.64 5.55 14.46
CA LYS A 101 -2.14 6.60 13.54
C LYS A 101 -3.66 6.60 13.57
N PRO A 102 -4.27 7.07 14.69
CA PRO A 102 -5.69 6.94 14.96
C PRO A 102 -6.58 7.46 13.83
N ASN A 103 -6.25 8.59 13.21
CA ASN A 103 -7.06 9.20 12.16
C ASN A 103 -6.72 8.72 10.74
N LEU A 104 -5.83 7.74 10.57
CA LEU A 104 -5.43 7.27 9.25
C LEU A 104 -6.60 6.58 8.54
N GLN A 105 -7.05 7.15 7.43
CA GLN A 105 -8.19 6.66 6.65
C GLN A 105 -7.76 5.91 5.40
N MET A 106 -6.62 6.26 4.80
CA MET A 106 -6.09 5.62 3.60
C MET A 106 -4.66 5.18 3.81
N LEU A 107 -4.38 3.92 3.51
CA LEU A 107 -3.03 3.36 3.40
C LEU A 107 -2.87 2.74 2.02
N LEU A 108 -1.89 3.22 1.26
CA LEU A 108 -1.50 2.65 -0.02
C LEU A 108 -0.02 2.30 0.02
N MET A 109 0.29 1.07 -0.37
CA MET A 109 1.65 0.61 -0.62
C MET A 109 1.72 -0.01 -1.99
N GLN A 110 2.72 0.40 -2.76
CA GLN A 110 2.97 -0.15 -4.09
C GLN A 110 4.46 -0.42 -4.29
N TYR A 111 4.79 -1.63 -4.73
CA TYR A 111 6.18 -2.04 -4.96
C TYR A 111 7.11 -1.87 -3.75
N CYS A 112 6.61 -2.02 -2.52
CA CYS A 112 7.39 -1.86 -1.27
C CYS A 112 7.28 -3.09 -0.37
N GLU A 113 8.24 -3.33 0.53
CA GLU A 113 8.18 -4.37 1.54
C GLU A 113 7.82 -3.75 2.89
N ALA A 114 6.64 -4.11 3.42
CA ALA A 114 6.21 -3.60 4.71
C ALA A 114 6.60 -4.58 5.84
N PRO A 115 6.92 -4.04 7.03
CA PRO A 115 7.29 -4.81 8.23
C PRO A 115 6.06 -5.49 8.87
N TRP A 116 5.41 -6.41 8.16
CA TRP A 116 4.17 -7.05 8.60
C TRP A 116 4.34 -7.92 9.85
N GLU A 117 5.45 -8.65 9.91
CA GLU A 117 5.76 -9.65 10.95
C GLU A 117 6.38 -9.03 12.19
N THR A 118 7.01 -7.87 12.04
CA THR A 118 7.67 -7.12 13.11
C THR A 118 6.61 -6.44 13.94
N ARG A 119 5.99 -7.27 14.80
CA ARG A 119 5.10 -6.94 15.91
C ARG A 119 4.48 -5.56 15.73
N LEU A 120 3.60 -5.40 14.73
CA LEU A 120 2.60 -4.37 14.80
C LEU A 120 1.93 -4.62 16.14
N PRO A 121 2.20 -3.76 17.13
CA PRO A 121 1.79 -4.09 18.46
C PRO A 121 0.29 -3.88 18.38
N LEU A 122 -0.45 -4.99 18.26
CA LEU A 122 -1.77 -5.10 18.83
C LEU A 122 -1.59 -5.03 20.36
N THR A 123 -0.91 -3.99 20.84
CA THR A 123 -0.74 -3.65 22.24
C THR A 123 -2.16 -3.46 22.73
N HIS A 124 -2.62 -4.41 23.53
CA HIS A 124 -3.98 -4.40 24.08
C HIS A 124 -5.09 -4.63 23.05
N GLY A 125 -4.81 -5.28 21.92
CA GLY A 125 -5.83 -5.64 20.93
C GLY A 125 -6.42 -4.45 20.19
N GLN A 126 -5.60 -3.42 19.93
CA GLN A 126 -5.99 -2.26 19.12
C GLN A 126 -5.18 -2.23 17.82
N SER A 127 -5.84 -1.94 16.70
CA SER A 127 -5.16 -1.68 15.42
C SER A 127 -4.34 -0.39 15.53
N PRO A 128 -3.14 -0.31 14.91
CA PRO A 128 -2.47 0.97 14.72
C PRO A 128 -3.27 1.93 13.83
N PHE A 129 -4.25 1.43 13.06
CA PHE A 129 -5.10 2.16 12.12
C PHE A 129 -6.59 1.90 12.40
N PRO A 130 -7.16 2.41 13.51
CA PRO A 130 -8.54 2.13 13.90
C PRO A 130 -9.57 2.74 12.93
N ASP A 131 -9.27 3.90 12.32
CA ASP A 131 -10.16 4.59 11.39
C ASP A 131 -9.88 4.28 9.91
N LEU A 132 -9.13 3.20 9.63
CA LEU A 132 -8.75 2.84 8.26
C LEU A 132 -10.01 2.52 7.42
N ARG A 133 -10.19 3.25 6.32
CA ARG A 133 -11.31 3.09 5.37
C ARG A 133 -10.87 2.46 4.06
N ALA A 134 -9.63 2.67 3.65
CA ALA A 134 -9.12 2.13 2.41
C ALA A 134 -7.69 1.59 2.60
N LEU A 135 -7.51 0.32 2.23
CA LEU A 135 -6.22 -0.35 2.19
C LEU A 135 -5.92 -0.82 0.77
N TYR A 136 -4.79 -0.38 0.22
CA TYR A 136 -4.27 -0.81 -1.06
C TYR A 136 -2.88 -1.41 -0.86
N ILE A 137 -2.71 -2.67 -1.23
CA ILE A 137 -1.42 -3.38 -1.22
C ILE A 137 -1.20 -3.90 -2.63
N LEU A 138 -0.42 -3.16 -3.41
CA LEU A 138 -0.30 -3.34 -4.86
C LEU A 138 1.11 -3.79 -5.21
N GLN A 139 1.27 -5.06 -5.54
CA GLN A 139 2.56 -5.65 -5.90
C GLN A 139 3.62 -5.29 -4.85
N ALA A 140 3.24 -5.36 -3.57
CA ALA A 140 4.06 -5.10 -2.39
C ALA A 140 4.31 -6.42 -1.62
N GLY A 141 5.19 -6.37 -0.61
CA GLY A 141 5.45 -7.49 0.30
C GLY A 141 4.14 -8.05 0.86
N ARG A 142 4.01 -9.38 0.89
CA ARG A 142 2.76 -10.06 1.26
C ARG A 142 2.56 -9.99 2.77
N PRO A 143 1.45 -9.44 3.29
CA PRO A 143 1.11 -9.60 4.70
C PRO A 143 0.88 -11.08 5.04
N SER A 144 1.05 -11.47 6.30
CA SER A 144 0.55 -12.75 6.79
C SER A 144 -0.97 -12.77 6.91
N ALA A 145 -1.57 -13.95 6.85
CA ALA A 145 -3.01 -14.11 7.01
C ALA A 145 -3.48 -13.65 8.39
N GLN A 146 -2.67 -13.88 9.44
CA GLN A 146 -2.97 -13.42 10.79
C GLN A 146 -3.00 -11.90 10.90
N PHE A 147 -2.04 -11.21 10.26
CA PHE A 147 -2.05 -9.75 10.22
C PHE A 147 -3.31 -9.24 9.53
N LEU A 148 -3.61 -9.74 8.33
CA LEU A 148 -4.79 -9.32 7.57
C LEU A 148 -6.08 -9.59 8.35
N LYS A 149 -6.20 -10.76 9.01
CA LYS A 149 -7.34 -11.11 9.88
C LYS A 149 -7.49 -10.11 11.03
N SER A 150 -6.38 -9.75 11.66
CA SER A 150 -6.36 -8.80 12.78
C SER A 150 -6.77 -7.40 12.32
N LEU A 151 -6.19 -6.90 11.23
CA LEU A 151 -6.54 -5.62 10.64
C LEU A 151 -8.03 -5.56 10.31
N LEU A 152 -8.57 -6.60 9.66
CA LEU A 152 -9.99 -6.72 9.34
C LEU A 152 -10.90 -6.77 10.57
N THR A 153 -10.41 -7.32 11.68
CA THR A 153 -11.16 -7.37 12.94
C THR A 153 -11.15 -6.01 13.65
N PHE A 154 -10.06 -5.27 13.56
CA PHE A 154 -9.83 -4.04 14.33
C PHE A 154 -10.01 -2.74 13.53
N ALA A 155 -10.26 -2.81 12.21
CA ALA A 155 -10.63 -1.69 11.36
C ALA A 155 -12.10 -1.83 10.88
N PRO A 156 -13.10 -1.65 11.76
CA PRO A 156 -14.51 -1.85 11.41
C PRO A 156 -15.03 -0.86 10.37
N GLN A 157 -14.31 0.24 10.14
CA GLN A 157 -14.63 1.27 9.15
C GLN A 157 -14.10 0.96 7.75
N LEU A 158 -13.40 -0.17 7.55
CA LEU A 158 -12.78 -0.51 6.27
C LEU A 158 -13.84 -0.70 5.18
N GLN A 159 -13.79 0.15 4.16
CA GLN A 159 -14.71 0.16 3.02
C GLN A 159 -14.05 -0.40 1.75
N VAL A 160 -12.73 -0.28 1.63
CA VAL A 160 -11.97 -0.73 0.47
C VAL A 160 -10.79 -1.56 0.94
N LEU A 161 -10.69 -2.77 0.40
CA LEU A 161 -9.51 -3.62 0.50
C LEU A 161 -9.13 -4.10 -0.90
N HIS A 162 -7.96 -3.65 -1.37
CA HIS A 162 -7.39 -4.03 -2.66
C HIS A 162 -6.04 -4.72 -2.45
N LEU A 163 -5.96 -5.99 -2.82
CA LEU A 163 -4.72 -6.77 -2.85
C LEU A 163 -4.40 -7.13 -4.30
N ASP A 164 -3.31 -6.63 -4.86
CA ASP A 164 -2.82 -7.00 -6.19
C ASP A 164 -1.47 -7.70 -6.07
N LYS A 165 -1.38 -8.98 -6.44
CA LYS A 165 -0.20 -9.85 -6.26
C LYS A 165 0.38 -9.91 -4.83
N SER A 166 -0.36 -9.40 -3.84
CA SER A 166 0.05 -9.29 -2.43
C SER A 166 -0.86 -10.09 -1.49
N ILE A 167 -1.38 -11.22 -1.95
CA ILE A 167 -2.22 -12.10 -1.13
C ILE A 167 -1.32 -12.92 -0.20
N PRO A 168 -1.68 -13.08 1.09
CA PRO A 168 -0.97 -13.97 2.00
C PRO A 168 -0.87 -15.40 1.45
N ASN A 169 0.31 -16.02 1.57
CA ASN A 169 0.52 -17.41 1.13
C ASN A 169 -0.18 -18.43 2.04
N ASP A 170 -0.40 -18.05 3.29
CA ASP A 170 -0.95 -18.83 4.40
C ASP A 170 -2.46 -18.59 4.57
N LEU A 171 -3.13 -18.03 3.57
CA LEU A 171 -4.55 -17.67 3.70
C LEU A 171 -5.49 -18.88 3.84
N THR A 172 -5.04 -20.07 3.44
CA THR A 172 -5.73 -21.35 3.68
C THR A 172 -5.95 -21.65 5.17
N TYR A 173 -5.21 -21.00 6.07
CA TYR A 173 -5.31 -21.15 7.53
C TYR A 173 -6.28 -20.16 8.20
N LEU A 174 -7.03 -19.35 7.43
CA LEU A 174 -8.18 -18.65 7.99
C LEU A 174 -9.24 -19.69 8.36
N ASP A 175 -9.14 -20.19 9.59
CA ASP A 175 -9.96 -21.26 10.15
C ASP A 175 -11.46 -21.03 9.82
N PRO A 176 -12.07 -21.86 8.96
CA PRO A 176 -13.49 -21.75 8.65
C PRO A 176 -14.38 -22.06 9.86
N VAL A 177 -13.79 -22.62 10.93
CA VAL A 177 -14.43 -22.97 12.20
C VAL A 177 -14.21 -21.89 13.28
N SER A 178 -13.52 -20.79 12.95
CA SER A 178 -13.36 -19.65 13.86
C SER A 178 -14.75 -19.15 14.29
N ASP A 179 -15.13 -19.42 15.56
CA ASP A 179 -16.45 -19.18 16.18
C ASP A 179 -16.95 -17.72 16.11
N ARG A 180 -16.13 -16.80 15.61
CA ARG A 180 -16.45 -15.39 15.45
C ARG A 180 -16.28 -14.99 13.99
N PRO A 181 -17.38 -14.91 13.21
CA PRO A 181 -17.32 -14.31 11.88
C PRO A 181 -16.88 -12.85 12.02
N ILE A 182 -15.92 -12.43 11.19
CA ILE A 182 -15.52 -11.02 11.13
C ILE A 182 -16.64 -10.28 10.40
N GLN A 183 -17.26 -9.30 11.06
CA GLN A 183 -18.28 -8.47 10.44
C GLN A 183 -17.66 -7.27 9.71
N LEU A 184 -17.32 -7.43 8.44
CA LEU A 184 -17.00 -6.34 7.49
C LEU A 184 -18.27 -5.67 6.93
N SER A 185 -19.19 -5.26 7.81
CA SER A 185 -20.47 -4.63 7.42
C SER A 185 -20.33 -3.37 6.57
N GLN A 186 -19.15 -2.72 6.61
CA GLN A 186 -18.83 -1.50 5.88
C GLN A 186 -18.04 -1.74 4.59
N LEU A 187 -17.57 -2.97 4.32
CA LEU A 187 -16.75 -3.26 3.15
C LEU A 187 -17.59 -3.18 1.88
N LYS A 188 -17.32 -2.16 1.07
CA LYS A 188 -18.03 -1.91 -0.20
C LYS A 188 -17.27 -2.51 -1.38
N HIS A 189 -15.95 -2.49 -1.32
CA HIS A 189 -15.08 -2.94 -2.40
C HIS A 189 -14.04 -3.90 -1.85
N PHE A 190 -14.06 -5.11 -2.37
CA PHE A 190 -13.05 -6.12 -2.13
C PHE A 190 -12.51 -6.57 -3.47
N THR A 191 -11.22 -6.39 -3.69
CA THR A 191 -10.60 -6.73 -4.97
C THR A 191 -9.30 -7.45 -4.72
N VAL A 192 -9.18 -8.63 -5.34
CA VAL A 192 -8.05 -9.53 -5.19
C VAL A 192 -7.59 -9.92 -6.58
N TRP A 193 -6.43 -9.42 -6.98
CA TRP A 193 -5.78 -9.78 -8.24
C TRP A 193 -4.61 -10.71 -7.93
N THR A 194 -4.59 -11.84 -8.62
CA THR A 194 -3.54 -12.84 -8.48
C THR A 194 -3.00 -13.13 -9.86
N THR A 195 -1.67 -13.25 -9.99
CA THR A 195 -1.06 -13.84 -11.18
C THR A 195 -1.26 -15.35 -11.13
N LEU A 196 -2.44 -15.81 -11.56
CA LEU A 196 -2.69 -17.22 -11.89
C LEU A 196 -2.02 -17.55 -13.23
N ALA A 197 -0.71 -17.73 -13.20
CA ALA A 197 0.07 -18.38 -14.25
C ALA A 197 1.25 -19.05 -13.52
N GLU A 198 1.15 -20.31 -13.10
CA GLU A 198 1.89 -21.41 -13.75
C GLU A 198 1.39 -22.82 -13.34
N HIS A 199 0.13 -22.98 -12.91
CA HIS A 199 -0.46 -24.32 -12.73
C HIS A 199 -1.75 -24.50 -13.52
N PRO A 200 -1.79 -25.37 -14.56
CA PRO A 200 -2.97 -25.63 -15.38
C PRO A 200 -4.11 -26.39 -14.65
N SER A 201 -3.96 -26.63 -13.34
CA SER A 201 -4.97 -27.23 -12.46
C SER A 201 -5.41 -26.29 -11.32
N SER A 202 -5.05 -25.00 -11.39
CA SER A 202 -5.47 -24.02 -10.38
C SER A 202 -6.95 -23.67 -10.55
N ILE A 203 -7.78 -24.36 -9.76
CA ILE A 203 -9.15 -23.95 -9.47
C ILE A 203 -9.09 -22.49 -9.00
N PRO A 204 -9.94 -21.57 -9.50
CA PRO A 204 -10.03 -20.23 -8.95
C PRO A 204 -10.29 -20.34 -7.45
N GLY A 205 -9.29 -19.98 -6.65
CA GLY A 205 -9.36 -19.96 -5.20
C GLY A 205 -10.33 -18.86 -4.79
N PHE A 206 -11.59 -19.22 -4.59
CA PHE A 206 -12.54 -18.35 -3.92
C PHE A 206 -12.05 -18.16 -2.49
N LEU A 207 -11.75 -16.91 -2.14
CA LEU A 207 -11.64 -16.51 -0.74
C LEU A 207 -13.05 -16.64 -0.16
N TYR A 208 -13.35 -17.79 0.43
CA TYR A 208 -14.62 -18.03 1.11
C TYR A 208 -14.63 -17.18 2.37
N LEU A 209 -15.05 -15.93 2.23
CA LEU A 209 -15.55 -15.13 3.35
C LEU A 209 -16.99 -15.63 3.55
N PRO A 210 -17.30 -16.44 4.58
CA PRO A 210 -18.66 -16.90 4.81
C PRO A 210 -19.59 -15.69 5.00
N ARG A 211 -20.30 -15.35 3.92
CA ARG A 211 -21.42 -14.40 3.78
C ARG A 211 -21.24 -13.03 4.44
N PHE A 212 -20.65 -12.09 3.69
CA PHE A 212 -21.14 -10.72 3.71
C PHE A 212 -22.51 -10.64 3.07
N GLY A 213 -23.55 -10.42 3.88
CA GLY A 213 -24.84 -9.86 3.48
C GLY A 213 -25.65 -10.65 2.46
N GLN A 214 -26.85 -11.07 2.85
CA GLN A 214 -27.88 -11.54 1.93
C GLN A 214 -28.04 -10.55 0.76
N LEU A 215 -27.78 -11.02 -0.46
CA LEU A 215 -28.40 -10.44 -1.65
C LEU A 215 -29.91 -10.62 -1.48
N CYS A 216 -30.60 -9.57 -1.01
CA CYS A 216 -32.03 -9.46 -1.23
C CYS A 216 -32.25 -9.42 -2.76
N PRO A 217 -33.05 -10.31 -3.35
CA PRO A 217 -33.57 -10.05 -4.69
C PRO A 217 -34.52 -8.84 -4.61
N PRO A 218 -34.66 -8.03 -5.67
CA PRO A 218 -35.75 -7.08 -5.74
C PRO A 218 -37.06 -7.88 -5.80
N THR A 219 -37.82 -7.88 -4.71
CA THR A 219 -39.25 -8.19 -4.76
C THR A 219 -39.94 -7.02 -5.46
N ASN A 220 -40.18 -7.18 -6.76
CA ASN A 220 -41.22 -6.42 -7.44
C ASN A 220 -42.57 -6.97 -6.95
N GLN A 221 -43.27 -6.17 -6.16
CA GLN A 221 -44.74 -6.17 -6.16
C GLN A 221 -45.20 -5.08 -7.14
#